data_AF-A0A355BYK5-F1
#
_entry.id   AF-A0A355BYK5-F1
#
_cell.length_a   1.000
_cell.length_b   1.000
_cell.length_c   1.000
_cell.angle_alpha   90.00
_cell.angle_beta   90.00
_cell.angle_gamma   90.00
#
_symmetry.space_group_name_H-M   'P 1'
#
loop_
_entity.id
_entity.type
_entity.pdbx_description
1 polymer ?
#
loop_
_entity_poly.entity_id
_entity_poly.type
_entity_poly.pdbx_seq_one_letter_code
_entity_poly.pdbx_strand_id
1 'polypeptide(L)'
;MDMMKPILAATLFVSAAAPAIANDTAESCKSYVEKNGGDASGCDCLGEAAANDPDLAAALAEIETPEDLGAADEATKAAIAACFPNA
;
A
#
# COMPACT_ATOMS: atom_id res chain seq x y z
N MET A 1 13.92 -17.84 41.07
CA MET A 1 14.02 -16.39 40.81
C MET A 1 13.23 -16.13 39.56
N ASP A 2 11.94 -15.83 39.74
CA ASP A 2 11.10 -15.20 38.71
C ASP A 2 11.74 -13.87 38.33
N MET A 3 12.23 -13.76 37.10
CA MET A 3 12.84 -12.52 36.62
C MET A 3 12.33 -12.20 35.21
N MET A 4 11.35 -11.30 35.20
CA MET A 4 10.96 -10.36 34.16
C MET A 4 11.26 -10.74 32.71
N LYS A 5 10.17 -11.11 32.03
CA LYS A 5 9.95 -10.95 30.60
C LYS A 5 10.14 -9.48 30.19
N PRO A 6 11.11 -9.12 29.34
CA PRO A 6 11.02 -7.88 28.60
C PRO A 6 10.02 -8.14 27.46
N ILE A 7 8.76 -7.78 27.70
CA ILE A 7 7.88 -7.40 26.60
C ILE A 7 8.55 -6.17 25.99
N LEU A 8 9.38 -6.40 24.97
CA LEU A 8 9.77 -5.37 24.02
C LEU A 8 8.49 -4.96 23.30
N ALA A 9 7.72 -4.10 23.96
CA ALA A 9 6.78 -3.21 23.32
C ALA A 9 7.62 -2.32 22.41
N ALA A 10 7.91 -2.83 21.22
CA ALA A 10 8.36 -2.03 20.11
C ALA A 10 7.19 -1.10 19.78
N THR A 11 7.22 0.06 20.45
CA THR A 11 6.69 1.35 20.03
C THR A 11 6.08 1.32 18.63
N LEU A 12 4.77 1.07 18.58
CA LEU A 12 3.90 1.51 17.50
C LEU A 12 3.87 3.05 17.52
N PHE A 13 4.95 3.68 17.03
CA PHE A 13 4.89 5.03 16.50
C PHE A 13 4.28 4.94 15.10
N VAL A 14 3.02 4.52 15.03
CA VAL A 14 2.25 4.51 13.80
C VAL A 14 1.19 5.59 13.93
N SER A 15 1.01 6.36 12.86
CA SER A 15 -0.23 7.06 12.51
C SER A 15 -0.36 8.53 12.92
N ALA A 16 0.50 9.40 12.39
CA ALA A 16 0.06 10.76 12.06
C ALA A 16 -0.02 11.00 10.54
N ALA A 17 0.76 10.26 9.74
CA ALA A 17 0.75 10.36 8.28
C ALA A 17 -0.09 9.28 7.57
N ALA A 18 -0.46 8.20 8.28
CA ALA A 18 -1.21 7.07 7.69
C ALA A 18 -2.50 7.48 6.96
N PRO A 19 -3.34 8.41 7.46
CA PRO A 19 -4.53 8.84 6.73
C PRO A 19 -4.20 9.60 5.44
N ALA A 20 -3.12 10.39 5.45
CA ALA A 20 -2.70 11.16 4.29
C ALA A 20 -2.10 10.26 3.21
N ILE A 21 -1.27 9.28 3.59
CA ILE A 21 -0.69 8.29 2.67
C ILE A 21 -1.81 7.42 2.07
N ALA A 22 -2.78 7.00 2.88
CA ALA A 22 -3.92 6.24 2.39
C ALA A 22 -4.72 7.01 1.33
N ASN A 23 -5.06 8.27 1.63
CA ASN A 23 -5.82 9.11 0.70
C ASN A 23 -5.04 9.40 -0.58
N ASP A 24 -3.77 9.82 -0.48
CA ASP A 24 -2.93 10.17 -1.62
C ASP A 24 -2.67 8.97 -2.55
N THR A 25 -2.39 7.80 -1.96
CA THR A 25 -2.22 6.54 -2.70
C THR A 25 -3.52 6.11 -3.36
N ALA A 26 -4.65 6.20 -2.65
CA ALA A 26 -5.96 5.85 -3.22
C ALA A 26 -6.36 6.77 -4.37
N GLU A 27 -6.10 8.07 -4.27
CA GLU A 27 -6.35 9.03 -5.35
C GLU A 27 -5.42 8.83 -6.55
N SER A 28 -4.12 8.58 -6.31
CA SER A 28 -3.16 8.26 -7.36
C SER A 28 -3.53 6.97 -8.10
N CYS A 29 -3.93 5.93 -7.35
CA CYS A 29 -4.46 4.69 -7.91
C CYS A 29 -5.71 4.94 -8.76
N LYS A 30 -6.69 5.71 -8.26
CA LYS A 30 -7.91 6.07 -9.00
C LYS A 30 -7.57 6.73 -10.33
N SER A 31 -6.69 7.74 -10.30
CA SER A 31 -6.25 8.43 -11.52
C SER A 31 -5.53 7.48 -12.49
N TYR A 32 -4.71 6.57 -11.98
CA TYR A 32 -4.00 5.57 -12.79
C TYR A 32 -4.98 4.61 -13.48
N VAL A 33 -5.91 4.00 -12.74
CA VAL A 33 -6.85 3.05 -13.34
C VAL A 33 -7.83 3.73 -14.28
N GLU A 34 -8.30 4.94 -13.97
CA GLU A 34 -9.18 5.72 -14.87
C GLU A 34 -8.50 6.03 -16.21
N LYS A 35 -7.21 6.40 -16.19
CA LYS A 35 -6.42 6.67 -17.41
C LYS A 35 -6.19 5.41 -18.26
N ASN A 36 -6.09 4.25 -17.61
CA ASN A 36 -5.77 2.98 -18.27
C ASN A 36 -7.00 2.09 -18.52
N GLY A 37 -8.21 2.57 -18.22
CA GLY A 37 -9.46 1.82 -18.43
C GLY A 37 -9.70 0.67 -17.43
N GLY A 38 -9.06 0.73 -16.26
CA GLY A 38 -9.22 -0.22 -15.16
C GLY A 38 -10.35 0.15 -14.18
N ASP A 39 -10.62 -0.75 -13.24
CA ASP A 39 -11.59 -0.55 -12.17
C ASP A 39 -10.92 0.08 -10.94
N ALA A 40 -11.60 1.02 -10.28
CA ALA A 40 -11.06 1.74 -9.12
C ALA A 40 -11.52 1.20 -7.75
N SER A 41 -12.31 0.12 -7.72
CA SER A 41 -12.91 -0.40 -6.49
C SER A 41 -11.87 -0.91 -5.49
N GLY A 42 -10.68 -1.29 -5.96
CA GLY A 42 -9.55 -1.72 -5.13
C GLY A 42 -8.64 -0.60 -4.63
N CYS A 43 -8.80 0.64 -5.11
CA CYS A 43 -7.85 1.72 -4.79
C CYS A 43 -7.92 2.16 -3.33
N ASP A 44 -9.09 2.12 -2.70
CA ASP A 44 -9.22 2.39 -1.25
C ASP A 44 -8.52 1.31 -0.41
N CYS A 45 -8.65 0.02 -0.79
CA CYS A 45 -7.91 -1.09 -0.18
C CYS A 45 -6.39 -0.88 -0.31
N LEU A 46 -5.93 -0.48 -1.50
CA LEU A 46 -4.51 -0.28 -1.77
C LEU A 46 -3.96 0.90 -0.97
N GLY A 47 -4.73 1.98 -0.82
CA GLY A 47 -4.38 3.10 0.06
C GLY A 47 -4.26 2.68 1.52
N GLU A 48 -5.20 1.90 2.04
CA GLU A 48 -5.09 1.34 3.39
C GLU A 48 -3.87 0.43 3.55
N ALA A 49 -3.59 -0.44 2.57
CA ALA A 49 -2.41 -1.31 2.59
C ALA A 49 -1.11 -0.49 2.62
N ALA A 50 -0.98 0.52 1.76
CA ALA A 50 0.19 1.42 1.72
C ALA A 50 0.35 2.23 3.01
N ALA A 51 -0.74 2.64 3.66
CA ALA A 51 -0.68 3.33 4.94
C ALA A 51 -0.17 2.45 6.09
N ASN A 52 -0.32 1.12 5.96
CA ASN A 52 0.16 0.14 6.93
C ASN A 52 1.51 -0.50 6.54
N ASP A 53 1.97 -0.28 5.31
CA ASP A 53 3.21 -0.84 4.76
C ASP A 53 3.99 0.26 4.00
N PRO A 54 5.01 0.86 4.62
CA PRO A 54 5.77 1.95 4.01
C PRO A 54 6.62 1.51 2.80
N ASP A 55 7.03 0.25 2.75
CA ASP A 55 7.75 -0.30 1.60
C ASP A 55 6.80 -0.43 0.40
N LEU A 56 5.55 -0.86 0.64
CA LEU A 56 4.50 -0.84 -0.38
C LEU A 56 4.18 0.59 -0.84
N ALA A 57 4.06 1.55 0.07
CA ALA A 57 3.81 2.95 -0.29
C ALA A 57 4.94 3.51 -1.18
N ALA A 58 6.19 3.21 -0.86
CA ALA A 58 7.33 3.63 -1.67
C ALA A 58 7.31 2.97 -3.06
N ALA A 59 7.05 1.67 -3.13
CA ALA A 59 6.98 0.95 -4.40
C ALA A 59 5.81 1.45 -5.28
N LEU A 60 4.66 1.77 -4.69
CA LEU A 60 3.51 2.33 -5.42
C LEU A 60 3.81 3.73 -5.95
N ALA A 61 4.59 4.54 -5.22
CA ALA A 61 4.99 5.87 -5.67
C ALA A 61 5.93 5.84 -6.90
N GLU A 62 6.61 4.71 -7.15
CA GLU A 62 7.45 4.50 -8.35
C GLU A 62 6.64 3.99 -9.56
N ILE A 63 5.36 3.64 -9.39
CA ILE A 63 4.51 3.15 -10.48
C ILE A 63 3.79 4.32 -11.14
N GLU A 64 4.36 4.84 -12.22
CA GLU A 64 3.77 5.93 -13.02
C GLU A 64 3.10 5.41 -14.30
N THR A 65 3.56 4.28 -14.82
CA THR A 65 3.11 3.69 -16.08
C THR A 65 2.77 2.19 -15.94
N PRO A 66 2.05 1.61 -16.91
CA PRO A 66 1.82 0.16 -16.97
C PRO A 66 3.09 -0.69 -17.05
N GLU A 67 4.18 -0.15 -17.61
CA GLU A 67 5.46 -0.84 -17.68
C GLU A 67 6.10 -0.95 -16.28
N ASP A 68 6.00 0.11 -15.46
CA ASP A 68 6.48 0.13 -14.07
C ASP A 68 5.72 -0.88 -13.21
N LEU A 69 4.40 -0.99 -13.40
CA LEU A 69 3.59 -2.01 -12.72
C LEU A 69 4.05 -3.43 -13.08
N GLY A 70 4.42 -3.67 -14.33
CA GLY A 70 4.99 -4.95 -14.78
C GLY A 70 6.36 -5.24 -14.16
N ALA A 71 7.20 -4.21 -14.06
CA ALA A 71 8.55 -4.26 -13.52
C ALA A 71 8.63 -4.29 -11.99
N ALA A 72 7.55 -3.89 -11.29
CA ALA A 72 7.48 -3.90 -9.84
C ALA A 72 7.79 -5.28 -9.24
N ASP A 73 8.25 -5.31 -8.00
CA ASP A 73 8.53 -6.57 -7.30
C ASP A 73 7.27 -7.41 -7.07
N GLU A 74 7.45 -8.72 -6.90
CA GLU A 74 6.33 -9.66 -6.73
C GLU A 74 5.46 -9.34 -5.51
N ALA A 75 6.04 -8.79 -4.44
CA ALA A 75 5.31 -8.38 -3.25
C ALA A 75 4.32 -7.23 -3.55
N THR A 76 4.76 -6.22 -4.30
CA THR A 76 3.93 -5.09 -4.72
C THR A 76 2.80 -5.56 -5.63
N LYS A 77 3.12 -6.41 -6.62
CA LYS A 77 2.09 -7.01 -7.50
C LYS A 77 1.07 -7.85 -6.73
N ALA A 78 1.52 -8.61 -5.73
CA ALA A 78 0.63 -9.42 -4.90
C ALA A 78 -0.29 -8.54 -4.03
N ALA A 79 0.23 -7.45 -3.45
CA ALA A 79 -0.57 -6.50 -2.67
C ALA A 79 -1.64 -5.81 -3.54
N ILE A 80 -1.27 -5.41 -4.76
CA ILE A 80 -2.22 -4.86 -5.74
C ILE A 80 -3.27 -5.92 -6.09
N ALA A 81 -2.87 -7.13 -6.47
CA ALA A 81 -3.79 -8.20 -6.83
C ALA A 81 -4.77 -8.58 -5.69
N ALA A 82 -4.33 -8.50 -4.44
CA ALA A 82 -5.18 -8.72 -3.27
C ALA A 82 -6.30 -7.67 -3.15
N CYS A 83 -6.04 -6.43 -3.55
CA CYS A 83 -7.03 -5.35 -3.56
C CYS A 83 -7.89 -5.33 -4.84
N PHE A 84 -7.45 -5.97 -5.91
CA PHE A 84 -8.17 -6.05 -7.19
C PHE A 84 -8.46 -7.52 -7.59
N PRO A 85 -9.29 -8.25 -6.83
CA PRO A 85 -9.53 -9.68 -7.08
C PRO A 85 -10.27 -10.00 -8.39
N ASN A 86 -10.79 -8.98 -9.08
CA ASN A 86 -11.55 -9.11 -10.33
C ASN A 86 -10.90 -8.37 -11.52
N ALA A 87 -9.67 -7.86 -11.37
CA ALA A 87 -8.96 -7.13 -12.43
C ALA A 87 -8.16 -8.06 -13.35
#